data_AF-A0A924AVX1-F1
#
_entry.id   AF-A0A924AVX1-F1
#
_cell.length_a   1.000
_cell.length_b   1.000
_cell.length_c   1.000
_cell.angle_alpha   90.00
_cell.angle_beta   90.00
_cell.angle_gamma   90.00
#
_symmetry.space_group_name_H-M   'P 1'
#
loop_
_entity.id
_entity.type
_entity.pdbx_description
1 polymer ?
#
loop_
_entity_poly.entity_id
_entity_poly.type
_entity_poly.pdbx_seq_one_letter_code
_entity_poly.pdbx_strand_id
1 'polypeptide(L)'
;MIERFKSLFGRSAEAAPPEPSGETILFNAYCTRLQIAQPAFAHKVHARRDLSDPELLEHLGELCGYVQSRGDGKMSLDKYHVILHVQRVQHHLSISVGVGDIDAFHVWAAQANAVLYTADGDVTDPQGRILLSGAVGAADPAARVPYPEQAVKRKAATEAALAVRGVIVPPTLPPLICEDELSLRSRDEVIERARALLLVALRAESVASGAAMPVEALLSKMPLADDALSPKELAFLQLAAPSQQDCAPFIWRYEALLALEW
;
A
#
# COMPACT_ATOMS: atom_id res chain seq x y z
N MET A 1 27.09 -26.37 26.00
CA MET A 1 26.39 -27.16 24.95
C MET A 1 25.21 -26.40 24.31
N ILE A 2 25.09 -25.07 24.50
CA ILE A 2 23.95 -24.25 24.01
C ILE A 2 24.36 -23.27 22.89
N GLU A 3 25.65 -23.10 22.61
CA GLU A 3 26.12 -22.18 21.55
C GLU A 3 26.17 -22.78 20.14
N ARG A 4 26.00 -24.11 19.99
CA ARG A 4 26.13 -24.79 18.69
C ARG A 4 24.85 -24.83 17.84
N PHE A 5 23.71 -24.35 18.34
CA PHE A 5 22.43 -24.41 17.61
C PHE A 5 22.00 -23.11 16.92
N LYS A 6 22.69 -21.98 17.12
CA LYS A 6 22.43 -20.73 16.37
C LYS A 6 23.01 -20.71 14.95
N SER A 7 23.83 -21.71 14.59
CA SER A 7 24.53 -21.77 13.30
C SER A 7 23.72 -22.44 12.17
N LEU A 8 22.54 -23.01 12.44
CA LEU A 8 21.80 -23.82 11.45
C LEU A 8 20.59 -23.11 10.81
N PHE A 9 20.31 -21.86 11.20
CA PHE A 9 19.25 -21.02 10.60
C PHE A 9 19.80 -19.72 9.99
N GLY A 10 21.11 -19.65 9.74
CA GLY A 10 21.67 -18.62 8.87
C GLY A 10 21.15 -18.86 7.47
N ARG A 11 20.08 -18.14 7.08
CA ARG A 11 19.75 -17.90 5.67
C ARG A 11 21.08 -17.49 5.03
N SER A 12 21.64 -18.31 4.12
CA SER A 12 22.83 -17.91 3.38
C SER A 12 22.53 -16.53 2.81
N ALA A 13 23.24 -15.50 3.30
CA ALA A 13 23.15 -14.18 2.72
C ALA A 13 23.68 -14.33 1.31
N GLU A 14 22.76 -14.37 0.35
CA GLU A 14 23.08 -14.37 -1.07
C GLU A 14 24.00 -13.17 -1.28
N ALA A 15 25.19 -13.40 -1.82
CA ALA A 15 26.19 -12.34 -1.96
C ALA A 15 25.55 -11.20 -2.74
N ALA A 16 25.66 -9.98 -2.20
CA ALA A 16 25.13 -8.80 -2.89
C ALA A 16 25.70 -8.75 -4.31
N PRO A 17 24.86 -8.45 -5.32
CA PRO A 17 25.35 -8.32 -6.70
C PRO A 17 26.48 -7.29 -6.76
N PRO A 18 27.42 -7.45 -7.71
CA PRO A 18 28.51 -6.50 -7.88
C PRO A 18 27.97 -5.09 -8.18
N GLU A 19 28.73 -4.05 -7.81
CA GLU A 19 28.45 -2.70 -8.28
C GLU A 19 28.65 -2.63 -9.81
N PRO A 20 27.87 -1.82 -10.53
CA PRO A 20 27.97 -1.70 -11.97
C PRO A 20 29.30 -1.04 -12.36
N SER A 21 29.99 -1.62 -13.34
CA SER A 21 31.18 -1.02 -13.94
C SER A 21 30.81 -0.21 -15.18
N GLY A 22 31.24 1.06 -15.26
CA GLY A 22 31.03 1.91 -16.44
C GLY A 22 29.86 2.88 -16.31
N GLU A 23 29.22 3.21 -17.43
CA GLU A 23 28.09 4.14 -17.48
C GLU A 23 26.83 3.52 -16.83
N THR A 24 26.11 4.32 -16.05
CA THR A 24 24.92 3.89 -15.33
C THR A 24 23.75 4.82 -15.58
N ILE A 25 22.54 4.26 -15.59
CA ILE A 25 21.28 5.00 -15.68
C ILE A 25 20.60 4.97 -14.31
N LEU A 26 20.12 6.13 -13.84
CA LEU A 26 19.38 6.25 -12.59
C LEU A 26 17.88 6.04 -12.83
N PHE A 27 17.28 5.13 -12.07
CA PHE A 27 15.85 4.89 -12.03
C PHE A 27 15.30 5.06 -10.62
N ASN A 28 14.07 5.55 -10.53
CA ASN A 28 13.23 5.36 -9.35
C ASN A 28 12.14 4.33 -9.69
N ALA A 29 12.18 3.17 -9.05
CA ALA A 29 11.23 2.09 -9.24
C ALA A 29 10.14 2.13 -8.16
N TYR A 30 8.88 2.23 -8.57
CA TYR A 30 7.71 2.29 -7.70
C TYR A 30 6.93 0.96 -7.79
N CYS A 31 7.24 0.06 -6.87
CA CYS A 31 6.81 -1.33 -6.88
C CYS A 31 5.57 -1.51 -6.00
N THR A 32 4.59 -2.24 -6.50
CA THR A 32 3.29 -2.45 -5.81
C THR A 32 3.18 -3.80 -5.13
N ARG A 33 4.05 -4.77 -5.46
CA ARG A 33 4.06 -6.05 -4.75
C ARG A 33 4.56 -5.89 -3.33
N LEU A 34 3.89 -6.54 -2.38
CA LEU A 34 4.27 -6.57 -0.98
C LEU A 34 5.67 -7.17 -0.79
N GLN A 35 5.99 -8.21 -1.55
CA GLN A 35 7.32 -8.82 -1.59
C GLN A 35 7.93 -8.62 -2.97
N ILE A 36 9.12 -8.05 -3.00
CA ILE A 36 9.94 -7.88 -4.21
C ILE A 36 11.23 -8.69 -4.06
N ALA A 37 11.65 -9.35 -5.15
CA ALA A 37 12.92 -10.07 -5.18
C ALA A 37 14.09 -9.10 -5.07
N GLN A 38 15.20 -9.55 -4.48
CA GLN A 38 16.44 -8.78 -4.55
C GLN A 38 16.90 -8.73 -6.02
N PRO A 39 17.28 -7.57 -6.57
CA PRO A 39 17.76 -7.50 -7.93
C PRO A 39 19.06 -8.31 -8.07
N ALA A 40 19.17 -9.15 -9.11
CA ALA A 40 20.30 -10.06 -9.30
C ALA A 40 21.34 -9.58 -10.34
N PHE A 41 21.20 -8.34 -10.81
CA PHE A 41 22.08 -7.68 -11.78
C PHE A 41 22.95 -6.63 -11.10
N ALA A 42 24.00 -6.15 -11.79
CA ALA A 42 24.91 -5.18 -11.19
C ALA A 42 24.22 -3.82 -11.00
N HIS A 43 24.17 -3.33 -9.76
CA HIS A 43 23.45 -2.10 -9.44
C HIS A 43 23.98 -1.41 -8.19
N LYS A 44 23.63 -0.14 -8.04
CA LYS A 44 23.88 0.66 -6.84
C LYS A 44 22.58 1.24 -6.33
N VAL A 45 22.18 0.86 -5.12
CA VAL A 45 21.00 1.43 -4.44
C VAL A 45 21.41 2.74 -3.77
N HIS A 46 20.68 3.82 -4.06
CA HIS A 46 20.87 5.13 -3.43
C HIS A 46 19.86 5.38 -2.31
N ALA A 47 18.63 4.91 -2.49
CA ALA A 47 17.57 5.00 -1.50
C ALA A 47 16.60 3.83 -1.63
N ARG A 48 15.99 3.44 -0.51
CA ARG A 48 14.90 2.48 -0.47
C ARG A 48 13.91 2.92 0.60
N ARG A 49 12.63 2.91 0.26
CA ARG A 49 11.52 3.15 1.19
C ARG A 49 10.49 2.03 1.09
N ASP A 50 9.90 1.65 2.20
CA ASP A 50 8.77 0.73 2.26
C ASP A 50 7.71 1.26 3.24
N LEU A 51 6.65 0.49 3.52
CA LEU A 51 5.58 0.93 4.43
C LEU A 51 6.03 1.26 5.86
N SER A 52 7.22 0.83 6.29
CA SER A 52 7.77 1.19 7.59
C SER A 52 8.41 2.59 7.61
N ASP A 53 8.70 3.15 6.43
CA ASP A 53 9.26 4.49 6.27
C ASP A 53 8.14 5.55 6.23
N PRO A 54 8.04 6.44 7.23
CA PRO A 54 7.01 7.48 7.25
C PRO A 54 7.12 8.48 6.09
N GLU A 55 8.29 8.64 5.46
CA GLU A 55 8.48 9.53 4.31
C GLU A 55 7.89 8.97 3.01
N LEU A 56 7.61 7.66 2.94
CA LEU A 56 7.10 7.05 1.72
C LEU A 56 5.79 7.72 1.26
N LEU A 57 4.87 7.98 2.19
CA LEU A 57 3.56 8.55 1.84
C LEU A 57 3.70 9.96 1.25
N GLU A 58 4.54 10.80 1.83
CA GLU A 58 4.81 12.15 1.33
C GLU A 58 5.46 12.08 -0.06
N HIS A 59 6.47 11.22 -0.23
CA HIS A 59 7.15 11.01 -1.50
C HIS A 59 6.20 10.55 -2.63
N LEU A 60 5.29 9.61 -2.33
CA LEU A 60 4.27 9.16 -3.29
C LEU A 60 3.26 10.27 -3.62
N GLY A 61 2.94 11.12 -2.65
CA GLY A 61 2.12 12.31 -2.84
C GLY A 61 2.74 13.32 -3.81
N GLU A 62 4.05 13.58 -3.67
CA GLU A 62 4.81 14.43 -4.58
C GLU A 62 4.80 13.87 -6.01
N LEU A 63 5.02 12.57 -6.18
CA LEU A 63 4.95 11.92 -7.49
C LEU A 63 3.53 11.98 -8.09
N CYS A 64 2.49 11.80 -7.28
CA CYS A 64 1.11 11.99 -7.75
C CYS A 64 0.87 13.42 -8.23
N GLY A 65 1.40 14.42 -7.52
CA GLY A 65 1.35 15.82 -7.92
C GLY A 65 2.08 16.08 -9.24
N TYR A 66 3.28 15.51 -9.37
CA TYR A 66 4.07 15.54 -10.60
C TYR A 66 3.30 14.96 -11.80
N VAL A 67 2.75 13.75 -11.65
CA VAL A 67 1.99 13.08 -12.71
C VAL A 67 0.77 13.91 -13.11
N GLN A 68 0.10 14.54 -12.14
CA GLN A 68 -1.02 15.44 -12.41
C GLN A 68 -0.62 16.68 -13.21
N SER A 69 0.52 17.30 -12.88
CA SER A 69 0.97 18.55 -13.49
C SER A 69 1.50 18.41 -14.93
N ARG A 70 1.76 17.19 -15.42
CA ARG A 70 2.29 16.95 -16.77
C ARG A 70 1.19 17.03 -17.85
N GLY A 71 1.58 17.40 -19.06
CA GLY A 71 0.69 17.50 -20.23
C GLY A 71 -0.17 18.77 -20.24
N ASP A 72 -1.37 18.67 -20.83
CA ASP A 72 -2.31 19.80 -21.02
C ASP A 72 -3.20 20.10 -19.80
N GLY A 73 -2.87 19.51 -18.65
CA GLY A 73 -3.65 19.63 -17.42
C GLY A 73 -4.91 18.75 -17.37
N LYS A 74 -5.27 18.03 -18.45
CA LYS A 74 -6.41 17.11 -18.43
C LYS A 74 -6.03 15.76 -17.84
N MET A 75 -7.04 15.05 -17.34
CA MET A 75 -6.90 13.67 -16.89
C MET A 75 -7.04 12.73 -18.10
N SER A 76 -5.95 12.05 -18.45
CA SER A 76 -5.97 10.94 -19.41
C SER A 76 -6.11 9.59 -18.70
N LEU A 77 -6.42 8.55 -19.47
CA LEU A 77 -6.48 7.18 -18.95
C LEU A 77 -5.14 6.76 -18.32
N ASP A 78 -4.04 6.99 -19.02
CA ASP A 78 -2.71 6.59 -18.55
C ASP A 78 -2.31 7.35 -17.28
N LYS A 79 -2.60 8.65 -17.22
CA LYS A 79 -2.38 9.47 -16.03
C LYS A 79 -3.18 8.93 -14.83
N TYR A 80 -4.44 8.60 -15.04
CA TYR A 80 -5.29 8.02 -13.99
C TYR A 80 -4.74 6.67 -13.51
N HIS A 81 -4.33 5.79 -14.42
CA HIS A 81 -3.77 4.47 -14.08
C HIS A 81 -2.43 4.60 -13.36
N VAL A 82 -1.56 5.53 -13.76
CA VAL A 82 -0.30 5.81 -13.05
C VAL A 82 -0.58 6.30 -11.63
N ILE A 83 -1.52 7.23 -11.43
CA ILE A 83 -1.87 7.71 -10.08
C ILE A 83 -2.35 6.56 -9.20
N LEU A 84 -3.22 5.70 -9.72
CA LEU A 84 -3.68 4.51 -8.98
C LEU A 84 -2.56 3.50 -8.71
N HIS A 85 -1.60 3.38 -9.62
CA HIS A 85 -0.39 2.59 -9.38
C HIS A 85 0.41 3.14 -8.21
N VAL A 86 0.71 4.44 -8.23
CA VAL A 86 1.48 5.14 -7.19
C VAL A 86 0.81 5.01 -5.82
N GLN A 87 -0.52 5.09 -5.75
CA GLN A 87 -1.27 4.92 -4.50
C GLN A 87 -1.20 3.51 -3.89
N ARG A 88 -0.78 2.51 -4.66
CA ARG A 88 -0.63 1.11 -4.22
C ARG A 88 0.83 0.71 -3.99
N VAL A 89 1.77 1.66 -4.11
CA VAL A 89 3.20 1.37 -3.98
C VAL A 89 3.51 0.89 -2.57
N GLN A 90 4.18 -0.25 -2.52
CA GLN A 90 4.66 -0.89 -1.30
C GLN A 90 6.16 -0.65 -1.09
N HIS A 91 6.91 -0.48 -2.18
CA HIS A 91 8.35 -0.22 -2.16
C HIS A 91 8.73 0.84 -3.19
N HIS A 92 9.57 1.79 -2.77
CA HIS A 92 10.31 2.69 -3.65
C HIS A 92 11.80 2.33 -3.60
N LEU A 93 12.45 2.30 -4.76
CA LEU A 93 13.89 2.13 -4.88
C LEU A 93 14.46 3.18 -5.82
N SER A 94 15.45 3.94 -5.36
CA SER A 94 16.32 4.75 -6.22
C SER A 94 17.59 3.96 -6.51
N ILE A 95 17.82 3.60 -7.76
CA ILE A 95 18.81 2.60 -8.18
C ILE A 95 19.53 3.04 -9.47
N SER A 96 20.86 3.00 -9.46
CA SER A 96 21.67 3.10 -10.66
C SER A 96 21.97 1.72 -11.22
N VAL A 97 21.70 1.52 -12.49
CA VAL A 97 21.87 0.24 -13.21
C VAL A 97 22.89 0.45 -14.33
N GLY A 98 23.84 -0.47 -14.49
CA GLY A 98 24.77 -0.44 -15.61
C GLY A 98 24.06 -0.63 -16.95
N VAL A 99 24.52 0.03 -18.01
CA VAL A 99 23.88 -0.07 -19.35
C VAL A 99 23.78 -1.53 -19.83
N GLY A 100 24.76 -2.39 -19.49
CA GLY A 100 24.74 -3.82 -19.83
C GLY A 100 23.72 -4.66 -19.06
N ASP A 101 23.11 -4.12 -18.00
CA ASP A 101 22.20 -4.82 -17.09
C ASP A 101 20.74 -4.36 -17.22
N ILE A 102 20.45 -3.44 -18.15
CA ILE A 102 19.13 -2.82 -18.33
C ILE A 102 18.03 -3.86 -18.65
N ASP A 103 18.33 -4.86 -19.47
CA ASP A 103 17.37 -5.93 -19.79
C ASP A 103 16.98 -6.73 -18.54
N ALA A 104 17.97 -7.08 -17.70
CA ALA A 104 17.73 -7.79 -16.44
C ALA A 104 16.95 -6.93 -15.44
N PHE A 105 17.22 -5.61 -15.42
CA PHE A 105 16.45 -4.64 -14.64
C PHE A 105 14.99 -4.56 -15.09
N HIS A 106 14.71 -4.51 -16.40
CA HIS A 106 13.33 -4.49 -16.90
C HIS A 106 12.57 -5.78 -16.58
N VAL A 107 13.24 -6.93 -16.61
CA VAL A 107 12.65 -8.21 -16.16
C VAL A 107 12.29 -8.14 -14.67
N TRP A 108 13.20 -7.65 -13.83
CA TRP A 108 12.95 -7.48 -12.40
C TRP A 108 11.82 -6.46 -12.14
N ALA A 109 11.81 -5.34 -12.85
CA ALA A 109 10.77 -4.31 -12.71
C ALA A 109 9.38 -4.87 -13.04
N ALA A 110 9.28 -5.71 -14.08
CA ALA A 110 8.03 -6.40 -14.41
C ALA A 110 7.59 -7.37 -13.29
N GLN A 111 8.52 -8.14 -12.73
CA GLN A 111 8.25 -9.05 -11.60
C GLN A 111 7.82 -8.28 -10.35
N ALA A 112 8.40 -7.12 -10.07
CA ALA A 112 8.06 -6.25 -8.95
C ALA A 112 6.76 -5.46 -9.16
N ASN A 113 6.15 -5.56 -10.35
CA ASN A 113 5.03 -4.73 -10.79
C ASN A 113 5.35 -3.24 -10.60
N ALA A 114 6.46 -2.79 -11.19
CA ALA A 114 7.00 -1.44 -11.01
C ALA A 114 6.69 -0.51 -12.17
N VAL A 115 6.33 0.73 -11.86
CA VAL A 115 6.44 1.86 -12.79
C VAL A 115 7.77 2.55 -12.50
N LEU A 116 8.45 3.01 -13.56
CA LEU A 116 9.78 3.58 -13.46
C LEU A 116 9.74 5.08 -13.71
N TYR A 117 10.54 5.83 -12.98
CA TYR A 117 10.78 7.25 -13.22
C TYR A 117 12.25 7.46 -13.55
N THR A 118 12.52 8.10 -14.69
CA THR A 118 13.87 8.30 -15.21
C THR A 118 14.41 9.69 -14.84
N ALA A 119 15.73 9.88 -15.00
CA ALA A 119 16.37 11.18 -14.77
C ALA A 119 15.81 12.32 -15.66
N ASP A 120 15.30 11.96 -16.85
CA ASP A 120 14.67 12.90 -17.79
C ASP A 120 13.24 13.30 -17.37
N GLY A 121 12.73 12.70 -16.29
CA GLY A 121 11.39 12.94 -15.76
C GLY A 121 10.29 12.13 -16.45
N ASP A 122 10.65 11.19 -17.32
CA ASP A 122 9.67 10.29 -17.91
C ASP A 122 9.20 9.26 -16.89
N VAL A 123 7.91 8.94 -16.95
CA VAL A 123 7.32 7.80 -16.27
C VAL A 123 7.16 6.70 -17.32
N THR A 124 7.75 5.54 -17.09
CA THR A 124 7.76 4.42 -18.04
C THR A 124 7.17 3.15 -17.45
N ASP A 125 6.66 2.30 -18.34
CA ASP A 125 6.28 0.93 -17.98
C ASP A 125 7.54 0.09 -17.65
N PRO A 126 7.40 -1.14 -17.12
CA PRO A 126 8.56 -1.95 -16.78
C PRO A 126 9.44 -2.34 -17.99
N GLN A 127 9.00 -2.11 -19.23
CA GLN A 127 9.77 -2.34 -20.45
C GLN A 127 10.45 -1.06 -20.97
N GLY A 128 10.35 0.06 -20.24
CA GLY A 128 10.95 1.33 -20.61
C GLY A 128 10.13 2.17 -21.59
N ARG A 129 8.88 1.78 -21.90
CA ARG A 129 8.03 2.57 -22.79
C ARG A 129 7.39 3.72 -22.03
N ILE A 130 7.33 4.89 -22.64
CA ILE A 130 6.89 6.13 -21.98
C ILE A 130 5.38 6.12 -21.75
N LEU A 131 4.96 6.05 -20.49
CA LEU A 131 3.56 6.25 -20.07
C LEU A 131 3.22 7.74 -19.99
N LEU A 132 4.17 8.54 -19.51
CA LEU A 132 4.05 9.99 -19.38
C LEU A 132 5.41 10.62 -19.57
N SER A 133 5.52 11.57 -20.51
CA SER A 133 6.78 12.27 -20.73
C SER A 133 6.99 13.40 -19.72
N GLY A 134 8.23 13.55 -19.24
CA GLY A 134 8.69 14.69 -18.45
C GLY A 134 8.85 15.98 -19.27
N ALA A 135 9.03 15.87 -20.58
CA ALA A 135 9.20 16.98 -21.52
C ALA A 135 7.99 17.11 -22.46
N VAL A 136 8.13 17.90 -23.54
CA VAL A 136 7.16 17.93 -24.65
C VAL A 136 7.38 16.66 -25.48
N GLY A 137 6.78 15.56 -25.05
CA GLY A 137 6.85 14.26 -25.69
C GLY A 137 5.49 13.55 -25.63
N ALA A 138 5.22 12.70 -26.62
CA ALA A 138 4.02 11.87 -26.62
C ALA A 138 4.27 10.59 -25.82
N ALA A 139 3.23 10.12 -25.11
CA ALA A 139 3.24 8.77 -24.57
C ALA A 139 3.34 7.74 -25.70
N ASP A 140 4.01 6.62 -25.43
CA ASP A 140 4.06 5.48 -26.34
C ASP A 140 2.68 4.80 -26.34
N PRO A 141 2.00 4.66 -27.50
CA PRO A 141 0.70 4.00 -27.60
C PRO A 141 0.67 2.54 -27.12
N ALA A 142 1.83 1.88 -27.02
CA ALA A 142 1.99 0.53 -26.50
C ALA A 142 2.38 0.46 -25.01
N ALA A 143 2.67 1.60 -24.36
CA ALA A 143 2.98 1.64 -22.94
C ALA A 143 1.75 1.28 -22.11
N ARG A 144 1.91 0.44 -21.08
CA ARG A 144 0.80 0.06 -20.18
C ARG A 144 1.27 0.06 -18.75
N VAL A 145 0.46 0.63 -17.86
CA VAL A 145 0.67 0.47 -16.41
C VAL A 145 0.60 -1.02 -16.07
N PRO A 146 1.58 -1.57 -15.35
CA PRO A 146 1.63 -2.99 -15.06
C PRO A 146 0.65 -3.34 -13.94
N TYR A 147 0.01 -4.50 -14.05
CA TYR A 147 -0.87 -5.06 -13.03
C TYR A 147 -0.47 -6.51 -12.77
N PRO A 148 -0.58 -7.00 -11.51
CA PRO A 148 -0.36 -8.41 -11.25
C PRO A 148 -1.38 -9.29 -11.98
N GLU A 149 -0.95 -10.47 -12.40
CA GLU A 149 -1.79 -11.40 -13.17
C GLU A 149 -3.06 -11.79 -12.41
N GLN A 150 -2.97 -11.95 -11.08
CA GLN A 150 -4.13 -12.23 -10.22
C GLN A 150 -5.17 -11.11 -10.28
N ALA A 151 -4.75 -9.84 -10.27
CA ALA A 151 -5.64 -8.69 -10.38
C ALA A 151 -6.38 -8.67 -11.72
N VAL A 152 -5.66 -8.93 -12.81
CA VAL A 152 -6.22 -8.98 -14.18
C VAL A 152 -7.22 -10.13 -14.32
N LYS A 153 -6.87 -11.34 -13.86
CA LYS A 153 -7.77 -12.51 -13.89
C LYS A 153 -9.05 -12.26 -13.08
N ARG A 154 -8.93 -11.69 -11.89
CA ARG A 154 -10.08 -11.36 -11.05
C ARG A 154 -10.98 -10.32 -11.70
N LYS A 155 -10.41 -9.27 -12.30
CA LYS A 155 -11.18 -8.28 -13.07
C LYS A 155 -12.00 -8.97 -14.17
N ALA A 156 -11.36 -9.79 -15.00
CA ALA A 156 -12.04 -10.48 -16.10
C ALA A 156 -13.17 -11.41 -15.60
N ALA A 157 -12.95 -12.15 -14.52
CA ALA A 157 -13.97 -13.00 -13.91
C ALA A 157 -15.17 -12.20 -13.38
N THR A 158 -14.91 -11.09 -12.68
CA THR A 158 -15.95 -10.19 -12.17
C THR A 158 -16.75 -9.55 -13.30
N GLU A 159 -16.09 -9.07 -14.36
CA GLU A 159 -16.75 -8.47 -15.51
C GLU A 159 -17.63 -9.48 -16.25
N ALA A 160 -17.18 -10.73 -16.41
CA ALA A 160 -18.01 -11.79 -16.96
C ALA A 160 -19.26 -12.04 -16.09
N ALA A 161 -19.11 -12.08 -14.76
CA ALA A 161 -20.23 -12.26 -13.84
C ALA A 161 -21.22 -11.07 -13.86
N LEU A 162 -20.73 -9.85 -14.05
CA LEU A 162 -21.55 -8.65 -14.20
C LEU A 162 -22.29 -8.61 -15.54
N ALA A 163 -21.63 -9.01 -16.63
CA ALA A 163 -22.23 -9.10 -17.95
C ALA A 163 -23.43 -10.07 -17.99
N VAL A 164 -23.34 -11.22 -17.29
CA VAL A 164 -24.47 -12.16 -17.13
C VAL A 164 -25.68 -11.51 -16.46
N ARG A 165 -25.47 -10.46 -15.66
CA ARG A 165 -26.53 -9.69 -14.98
C ARG A 165 -26.96 -8.44 -15.76
N GLY A 166 -26.48 -8.28 -17.01
CA GLY A 166 -26.76 -7.10 -17.84
C GLY A 166 -26.04 -5.83 -17.41
N VAL A 167 -25.03 -5.93 -16.54
CA VAL A 167 -24.23 -4.79 -16.09
C VAL A 167 -23.04 -4.60 -17.03
N ILE A 168 -22.99 -3.44 -17.69
CA ILE A 168 -21.90 -3.07 -18.61
C ILE A 168 -20.79 -2.40 -17.80
N VAL A 169 -19.59 -2.95 -17.85
CA VAL A 169 -18.40 -2.39 -17.19
C VAL A 169 -17.55 -1.64 -18.23
N PRO A 170 -17.18 -0.37 -17.99
CA PRO A 170 -16.29 0.35 -18.89
C PRO A 170 -14.91 -0.34 -18.99
N PRO A 171 -14.39 -0.58 -20.22
CA PRO A 171 -13.10 -1.25 -20.40
C PRO A 171 -11.91 -0.42 -19.89
N THR A 172 -12.12 0.87 -19.65
CA THR A 172 -11.14 1.81 -19.12
C THR A 172 -10.90 1.67 -17.62
N LEU A 173 -11.76 0.93 -16.89
CA LEU A 173 -11.58 0.73 -15.46
C LEU A 173 -10.40 -0.22 -15.19
N PRO A 174 -9.44 0.16 -14.33
CA PRO A 174 -8.27 -0.67 -14.06
C PRO A 174 -8.59 -1.87 -13.15
N PRO A 175 -7.75 -2.92 -13.17
CA PRO A 175 -7.75 -3.95 -12.14
C PRO A 175 -7.52 -3.36 -10.74
N LEU A 176 -8.28 -3.86 -9.75
CA LEU A 176 -8.09 -3.53 -8.34
C LEU A 176 -6.96 -4.36 -7.71
N ILE A 177 -6.42 -3.85 -6.60
CA ILE A 177 -5.32 -4.44 -5.82
C ILE A 177 -5.55 -5.92 -5.44
N CYS A 178 -4.58 -6.80 -5.70
CA CYS A 178 -4.67 -8.23 -5.37
C CYS A 178 -3.88 -8.62 -4.11
N GLU A 179 -3.91 -9.90 -3.74
CA GLU A 179 -3.31 -10.39 -2.49
C GLU A 179 -1.80 -10.15 -2.45
N ASP A 180 -1.10 -10.32 -3.58
CA ASP A 180 0.34 -10.05 -3.72
C ASP A 180 0.74 -8.60 -3.42
N GLU A 181 -0.21 -7.66 -3.43
CA GLU A 181 -0.01 -6.23 -3.18
C GLU A 181 -0.54 -5.81 -1.79
N LEU A 182 -1.23 -6.70 -1.07
CA LEU A 182 -1.95 -6.36 0.16
C LEU A 182 -1.13 -6.71 1.41
N SER A 183 -0.83 -5.70 2.23
CA SER A 183 -0.39 -5.90 3.61
C SER A 183 -1.62 -5.99 4.52
N LEU A 184 -1.92 -7.19 5.01
CA LEU A 184 -3.00 -7.41 5.96
C LEU A 184 -2.52 -7.15 7.39
N ARG A 185 -3.41 -6.60 8.22
CA ARG A 185 -3.18 -6.52 9.67
C ARG A 185 -3.11 -7.94 10.24
N SER A 186 -2.25 -8.10 11.23
CA SER A 186 -2.15 -9.37 11.96
C SER A 186 -3.46 -9.63 12.72
N ARG A 187 -3.70 -10.92 13.02
CA ARG A 187 -4.84 -11.34 13.83
C ARG A 187 -4.88 -10.59 15.17
N ASP A 188 -3.72 -10.43 15.80
CA ASP A 188 -3.62 -9.80 17.13
C ASP A 188 -3.99 -8.32 17.03
N GLU A 189 -3.49 -7.58 16.03
CA GLU A 189 -3.88 -6.18 15.78
C GLU A 189 -5.40 -6.04 15.54
N VAL A 190 -6.01 -6.98 14.81
CA VAL A 190 -7.46 -6.97 14.56
C VAL A 190 -8.24 -7.20 15.85
N ILE A 191 -7.83 -8.17 16.69
CA ILE A 191 -8.48 -8.47 17.97
C ILE A 191 -8.35 -7.31 18.94
N GLU A 192 -7.16 -6.73 19.06
CA GLU A 192 -6.89 -5.56 19.90
C GLU A 192 -7.78 -4.38 19.49
N ARG A 193 -7.84 -4.09 18.19
CA ARG A 193 -8.69 -3.02 17.66
C ARG A 193 -10.19 -3.31 17.87
N ALA A 194 -10.63 -4.55 17.69
CA ALA A 194 -12.00 -4.97 17.93
C ALA A 194 -12.40 -4.76 19.41
N ARG A 195 -11.53 -5.13 20.36
CA ARG A 195 -11.77 -4.90 21.80
C ARG A 195 -11.88 -3.42 22.13
N ALA A 196 -10.98 -2.60 21.60
CA ALA A 196 -11.02 -1.15 21.80
C ALA A 196 -12.31 -0.52 21.24
N LEU A 197 -12.75 -0.92 20.04
CA LEU A 197 -14.01 -0.48 19.44
C LEU A 197 -15.23 -0.91 20.28
N LEU A 198 -15.25 -2.15 20.75
CA LEU A 198 -16.33 -2.67 21.59
C LEU A 198 -16.40 -1.91 22.93
N LEU A 199 -15.25 -1.64 23.57
CA LEU A 199 -15.17 -0.90 24.82
C LEU A 199 -15.82 0.49 24.70
N VAL A 200 -15.43 1.27 23.69
CA VAL A 200 -15.99 2.62 23.51
C VAL A 200 -17.44 2.60 23.08
N ALA A 201 -17.85 1.60 22.28
CA ALA A 201 -19.25 1.43 21.88
C ALA A 201 -20.15 1.12 23.09
N LEU A 202 -19.76 0.16 23.93
CA LEU A 202 -20.47 -0.21 25.16
C LEU A 202 -20.54 0.96 26.15
N ARG A 203 -19.45 1.72 26.31
CA ARG A 203 -19.46 2.92 27.15
C ARG A 203 -20.47 3.93 26.64
N ALA A 204 -20.43 4.25 25.34
CA ALA A 204 -21.31 5.23 24.72
C ALA A 204 -22.79 4.80 24.78
N GLU A 205 -23.07 3.53 24.50
CA GLU A 205 -24.41 2.94 24.62
C GLU A 205 -24.93 3.05 26.05
N SER A 206 -24.12 2.65 27.05
CA SER A 206 -24.53 2.67 28.45
C SER A 206 -24.88 4.07 28.96
N VAL A 207 -24.15 5.09 28.50
CA VAL A 207 -24.44 6.49 28.84
C VAL A 207 -25.71 6.94 28.12
N ALA A 208 -25.83 6.65 26.82
CA ALA A 208 -26.99 7.03 26.03
C ALA A 208 -28.29 6.36 26.52
N SER A 209 -28.21 5.15 27.06
CA SER A 209 -29.34 4.42 27.65
C SER A 209 -29.67 4.83 29.08
N GLY A 210 -28.94 5.80 29.65
CA GLY A 210 -29.13 6.27 31.03
C GLY A 210 -28.64 5.29 32.11
N ALA A 211 -27.91 4.24 31.73
CA ALA A 211 -27.36 3.20 32.62
C ALA A 211 -25.83 3.19 32.56
N ALA A 212 -25.23 4.37 32.76
CA ALA A 212 -23.81 4.60 32.52
C ALA A 212 -22.92 3.63 33.31
N MET A 213 -22.17 2.79 32.58
CA MET A 213 -21.21 1.86 33.19
C MET A 213 -19.86 2.56 33.41
N PRO A 214 -19.22 2.41 34.60
CA PRO A 214 -17.86 2.87 34.82
C PRO A 214 -16.87 2.23 33.85
N VAL A 215 -15.88 2.99 33.39
CA VAL A 215 -14.88 2.49 32.42
C VAL A 215 -14.07 1.35 33.03
N GLU A 216 -13.74 1.43 34.31
CA GLU A 216 -13.01 0.40 35.06
C GLU A 216 -13.79 -0.92 35.10
N ALA A 217 -15.12 -0.83 35.24
CA ALA A 217 -15.98 -2.00 35.22
C ALA A 217 -16.00 -2.67 33.83
N LEU A 218 -16.00 -1.88 32.76
CA LEU A 218 -15.90 -2.39 31.39
C LEU A 218 -14.54 -3.02 31.12
N LEU A 219 -13.45 -2.37 31.51
CA LEU A 219 -12.08 -2.87 31.36
C LEU A 219 -11.86 -4.17 32.15
N SER A 220 -12.46 -4.31 33.35
CA SER A 220 -12.37 -5.56 34.12
C SER A 220 -12.94 -6.77 33.38
N LYS A 221 -13.92 -6.56 32.48
CA LYS A 221 -14.53 -7.60 31.64
C LYS A 221 -13.81 -7.80 30.31
N MET A 222 -13.05 -6.80 29.87
CA MET A 222 -12.32 -6.77 28.61
C MET A 222 -10.88 -6.32 28.86
N PRO A 223 -10.06 -7.16 29.49
CA PRO A 223 -8.67 -6.82 29.75
C PRO A 223 -7.94 -6.55 28.42
N LEU A 224 -6.98 -5.62 28.44
CA LEU A 224 -6.17 -5.21 27.28
C LEU A 224 -6.95 -4.45 26.20
N ALA A 225 -8.20 -4.05 26.44
CA ALA A 225 -8.95 -3.23 25.49
C ALA A 225 -8.42 -1.79 25.38
N ASP A 226 -7.64 -1.35 26.37
CA ASP A 226 -7.00 -0.03 26.43
C ASP A 226 -5.69 0.06 25.64
N ASP A 227 -5.03 -1.07 25.35
CA ASP A 227 -3.74 -1.12 24.63
C ASP A 227 -3.82 -0.58 23.19
N ALA A 228 -5.00 -0.63 22.57
CA ALA A 228 -5.24 -0.25 21.18
C ALA A 228 -6.25 0.88 20.99
N LEU A 229 -6.46 1.71 22.01
CA LEU A 229 -7.30 2.90 21.92
C LEU A 229 -6.64 3.97 21.05
N SER A 230 -7.41 4.57 20.15
CA SER A 230 -6.97 5.79 19.49
C SER A 230 -6.97 6.97 20.48
N PRO A 231 -6.22 8.06 20.22
CA PRO A 231 -6.22 9.23 21.09
C PRO A 231 -7.62 9.83 21.34
N LYS A 232 -8.51 9.76 20.33
CA LYS A 232 -9.90 10.24 20.45
C LYS A 232 -10.75 9.32 21.34
N GLU A 233 -10.52 8.02 21.27
CA GLU A 233 -11.21 7.03 22.10
C GLU A 233 -10.79 7.13 23.56
N LEU A 234 -9.48 7.26 23.81
CA LEU A 234 -8.97 7.50 25.14
C LEU A 234 -9.55 8.79 25.74
N ALA A 235 -9.56 9.89 24.98
CA ALA A 235 -10.14 11.16 25.42
C ALA A 235 -11.63 11.02 25.76
N PHE A 236 -12.39 10.25 24.98
CA PHE A 236 -13.80 9.98 25.28
C PHE A 236 -13.99 9.18 26.57
N LEU A 237 -13.18 8.14 26.81
CA LEU A 237 -13.25 7.34 28.04
C LEU A 237 -12.87 8.16 29.28
N GLN A 238 -12.06 9.21 29.14
CA GLN A 238 -11.70 10.11 30.24
C GLN A 238 -12.81 11.12 30.59
N LEU A 239 -13.88 11.22 29.80
CA LEU A 239 -15.01 12.08 30.13
C LEU A 239 -15.81 11.49 31.30
N ALA A 240 -15.86 12.22 32.42
CA ALA A 240 -16.63 11.82 33.59
C ALA A 240 -18.14 11.70 33.28
N ALA A 241 -18.68 12.63 32.49
CA ALA A 241 -20.08 12.69 32.10
C ALA A 241 -20.22 13.09 30.63
N PRO A 242 -19.99 12.16 29.67
CA PRO A 242 -20.13 12.47 28.25
C PRO A 242 -21.59 12.76 27.92
N SER A 243 -21.83 13.75 27.06
CA SER A 243 -23.15 14.08 26.56
C SER A 243 -23.64 13.07 25.52
N GLN A 244 -24.93 13.10 25.16
CA GLN A 244 -25.44 12.31 24.04
C GLN A 244 -24.70 12.62 22.72
N GLN A 245 -24.32 13.89 22.53
CA GLN A 245 -23.56 14.32 21.35
C GLN A 245 -22.15 13.72 21.34
N ASP A 246 -21.51 13.63 22.51
CA ASP A 246 -20.20 12.97 22.64
C ASP A 246 -20.29 11.47 22.38
N CYS A 247 -21.40 10.82 22.78
CA CYS A 247 -21.60 9.38 22.62
C CYS A 247 -21.88 8.96 21.17
N ALA A 248 -22.58 9.78 20.39
CA ALA A 248 -23.02 9.46 19.03
C ALA A 248 -21.92 8.83 18.14
N PRO A 249 -20.72 9.43 17.95
CA PRO A 249 -19.68 8.85 17.09
C PRO A 249 -19.08 7.53 17.60
N PHE A 250 -19.25 7.21 18.89
CA PHE A 250 -18.73 5.99 19.51
C PHE A 250 -19.76 4.86 19.48
N ILE A 251 -21.07 5.15 19.48
CA ILE A 251 -22.12 4.13 19.27
C ILE A 251 -21.95 3.45 17.90
N TRP A 252 -21.66 4.24 16.85
CA TRP A 252 -21.40 3.71 15.50
C TRP A 252 -20.15 2.82 15.39
N ARG A 253 -19.35 2.70 16.46
CA ARG A 253 -18.18 1.80 16.46
C ARG A 253 -18.59 0.32 16.45
N TYR A 254 -19.85 0.00 16.75
CA TYR A 254 -20.39 -1.34 16.49
C TYR A 254 -20.34 -1.72 15.00
N GLU A 255 -20.58 -0.79 14.07
CA GLU A 255 -20.47 -1.06 12.63
C GLU A 255 -19.02 -1.29 12.21
N ALA A 256 -18.09 -0.52 12.79
CA ALA A 256 -16.66 -0.72 12.57
C ALA A 256 -16.18 -2.04 13.15
N LEU A 257 -16.72 -2.47 14.30
CA LEU A 257 -16.45 -3.77 14.91
C LEU A 257 -16.92 -4.92 14.01
N LEU A 258 -18.15 -4.84 13.49
CA LEU A 258 -18.69 -5.85 12.58
C LEU A 258 -17.79 -6.06 11.35
N ALA A 259 -17.21 -4.98 10.82
CA ALA A 259 -16.26 -5.08 9.71
C ALA A 259 -14.94 -5.79 10.07
N LEU A 260 -14.53 -5.78 11.34
CA LEU A 260 -13.35 -6.51 11.82
C LEU A 260 -13.65 -7.98 12.14
N GLU A 261 -14.91 -8.35 12.31
CA GLU A 261 -15.35 -9.74 12.53
C GLU A 261 -15.50 -10.55 11.24
N TRP A 262 -15.53 -9.86 10.09
CA TRP A 262 -15.68 -10.47 8.76
C TRP A 262 -14.36 -11.01 8.20
#